data_AF-A0A519WE11-F1
#
_entry.id   AF-A0A519WE11-F1
#
_cell.length_a   1.000
_cell.length_b   1.000
_cell.length_c   1.000
_cell.angle_alpha   90.00
_cell.angle_beta   90.00
_cell.angle_gamma   90.00
#
_symmetry.space_group_name_H-M   'P 1'
#
loop_
_entity.id
_entity.type
_entity.pdbx_description
1 polymer ?
#
loop_
_entity_poly.entity_id
_entity_poly.type
_entity_poly.pdbx_seq_one_letter_code
_entity_poly.pdbx_strand_id
1 'polypeptide(L)'
;MKNIVILTGAGISAESGLKTFRDSDGLWEGYNIADVATPEAWKRDPKLVQHFYNERRKAVLEAKPNQAHQALVKLEEKYNVQIITQNVDDLHERAGSANVMHLHGVITKSQSDVDATLTYPITGWELQDTDLCEHGKPLRPHVVWFGEDVPMMYEASKLCRQADIFAVIGTSL
;
A
#
# COMPACT_ATOMS: atom_id res chain seq x y z
N MET A 1 24.34 0.75 -15.78
CA MET A 1 23.14 1.59 -15.95
C MET A 1 23.03 2.46 -14.71
N LYS A 2 22.57 3.73 -14.79
CA LYS A 2 22.38 4.54 -13.57
C LYS A 2 21.22 3.99 -12.73
N ASN A 3 21.35 4.09 -11.41
CA ASN A 3 20.33 3.70 -10.45
C ASN A 3 19.37 4.87 -10.18
N ILE A 4 18.08 4.67 -10.43
CA ILE A 4 17.04 5.63 -10.06
C ILE A 4 16.18 5.00 -8.97
N VAL A 5 16.07 5.67 -7.83
CA VAL A 5 15.14 5.29 -6.77
C VAL A 5 13.98 6.28 -6.77
N ILE A 6 12.75 5.77 -6.79
CA ILE A 6 11.55 6.58 -6.90
C ILE A 6 10.68 6.33 -5.67
N LEU A 7 10.48 7.35 -4.84
CA LEU A 7 9.48 7.32 -3.78
C LEU A 7 8.13 7.79 -4.35
N THR A 8 7.12 6.92 -4.29
CA THR A 8 5.77 7.25 -4.72
C THR A 8 4.78 7.29 -3.54
N GLY A 9 3.77 8.14 -3.66
CA GLY A 9 2.63 8.23 -2.73
C GLY A 9 1.31 8.31 -3.47
N ALA A 10 0.22 8.52 -2.73
CA ALA A 10 -1.15 8.31 -3.23
C ALA A 10 -1.49 9.16 -4.46
N GLY A 11 -0.85 10.31 -4.62
CA GLY A 11 -1.03 11.21 -5.76
C GLY A 11 -0.71 10.56 -7.10
N ILE A 12 0.19 9.56 -7.17
CA ILE A 12 0.46 8.85 -8.43
C ILE A 12 -0.74 8.02 -8.90
N SER A 13 -1.57 7.56 -7.96
CA SER A 13 -2.76 6.73 -8.23
C SER A 13 -4.05 7.55 -8.38
N ALA A 14 -3.98 8.88 -8.23
CA ALA A 14 -5.16 9.75 -8.28
C ALA A 14 -5.88 9.68 -9.64
N GLU A 15 -5.14 9.73 -10.74
CA GLU A 15 -5.67 9.62 -12.11
C GLU A 15 -6.20 8.22 -12.45
N SER A 16 -5.94 7.22 -11.59
CA SER A 16 -6.54 5.88 -11.66
C SER A 16 -7.89 5.79 -10.95
N GLY A 17 -8.41 6.91 -10.41
CA GLY A 17 -9.68 6.97 -9.69
C GLY A 17 -9.57 6.64 -8.20
N LEU A 18 -8.36 6.41 -7.68
CA LEU A 18 -8.14 6.16 -6.26
C LEU A 18 -8.00 7.48 -5.52
N LYS A 19 -8.79 7.67 -4.47
CA LYS A 19 -8.74 8.89 -3.66
C LYS A 19 -7.44 8.94 -2.86
N THR A 20 -6.79 10.09 -2.89
CA THR A 20 -5.61 10.36 -2.09
C THR A 20 -5.99 10.55 -0.64
N PHE A 21 -5.14 10.09 0.27
CA PHE A 21 -5.18 10.57 1.65
C PHE A 21 -4.81 12.06 1.68
N ARG A 22 -5.63 12.91 2.33
CA ARG A 22 -5.31 14.31 2.60
C ARG A 22 -5.70 14.65 4.02
N ASP A 23 -4.74 15.15 4.77
CA ASP A 23 -4.85 15.48 6.19
C ASP A 23 -5.60 16.80 6.47
N SER A 24 -6.16 17.45 5.44
CA SER A 24 -6.75 18.79 5.58
C SER A 24 -8.00 18.83 6.46
N ASP A 25 -8.72 17.71 6.57
CA ASP A 25 -9.89 17.54 7.43
C ASP A 25 -9.78 16.31 8.36
N GLY A 26 -8.64 15.60 8.35
CA GLY A 26 -8.42 14.37 9.10
C GLY A 26 -9.30 13.19 8.65
N LEU A 27 -9.97 13.30 7.51
CA LEU A 27 -10.86 12.28 6.97
C LEU A 27 -10.21 11.53 5.81
N TRP A 28 -10.37 10.21 5.82
CA TRP A 28 -10.07 9.37 4.66
C TRP A 28 -11.36 8.69 4.21
N GLU A 29 -11.83 9.04 3.01
CA GLU A 29 -13.09 8.51 2.46
C GLU A 29 -14.32 8.81 3.34
N GLY A 30 -14.28 9.91 4.09
CA GLY A 30 -15.33 10.30 5.04
C GLY A 30 -15.22 9.65 6.42
N TYR A 31 -14.19 8.83 6.67
CA TYR A 31 -13.91 8.22 7.97
C TYR A 31 -12.81 8.98 8.70
N ASN A 32 -12.94 9.13 10.01
CA ASN A 32 -11.82 9.54 10.85
C ASN A 32 -10.77 8.40 10.88
N ILE A 33 -9.51 8.73 10.61
CA ILE A 33 -8.39 7.78 10.56
C ILE A 33 -8.30 6.96 11.85
N ALA A 34 -8.50 7.61 13.00
CA ALA A 34 -8.44 6.98 14.31
C ALA A 34 -9.52 5.90 14.53
N ASP A 35 -10.48 5.81 13.61
CA ASP A 35 -11.54 4.81 13.63
C ASP A 35 -11.35 3.65 12.66
N VAL A 36 -10.37 3.75 11.76
CA VAL A 36 -10.25 2.79 10.65
C VAL A 36 -8.82 2.35 10.32
N ALA A 37 -7.79 3.06 10.76
CA ALA A 37 -6.40 2.82 10.35
C ALA A 37 -5.41 2.93 11.53
N THR A 38 -5.80 2.40 12.70
CA THR A 38 -4.95 2.25 13.90
C THR A 38 -5.14 0.86 14.53
N PRO A 39 -4.14 0.34 15.27
CA PRO A 39 -4.30 -0.87 16.08
C PRO A 39 -5.45 -0.76 17.09
N GLU A 40 -5.69 0.43 17.64
CA GLU A 40 -6.78 0.70 18.57
C GLU A 40 -8.15 0.59 17.88
N ALA A 41 -8.28 1.10 16.66
CA ALA A 41 -9.50 0.96 15.85
C ALA A 41 -9.82 -0.51 15.60
N TRP A 42 -8.81 -1.31 15.23
CA TRP A 42 -8.97 -2.74 15.00
C TRP A 42 -9.45 -3.49 16.23
N LYS A 43 -8.87 -3.20 17.40
CA LYS A 43 -9.31 -3.80 18.68
C LYS A 43 -10.73 -3.37 19.07
N ARG A 44 -11.13 -2.15 18.72
CA ARG A 44 -12.42 -1.57 19.10
C ARG A 44 -13.57 -2.04 18.21
N ASP A 45 -13.39 -1.99 16.89
CA ASP A 45 -14.38 -2.41 15.91
C ASP A 45 -13.71 -2.99 14.64
N PRO A 46 -13.31 -4.27 14.68
CA PRO A 46 -12.66 -4.90 13.54
C PRO A 46 -13.60 -5.02 12.33
N LYS A 47 -14.92 -5.06 12.54
CA LYS A 47 -15.90 -5.15 11.45
C LYS A 47 -15.94 -3.85 10.65
N LEU A 48 -15.93 -2.71 11.34
CA LEU A 48 -15.82 -1.40 10.69
C LEU A 48 -14.51 -1.27 9.90
N VAL A 49 -13.38 -1.65 10.50
CA VAL A 49 -12.07 -1.61 9.83
C VAL A 49 -12.03 -2.54 8.62
N GLN A 50 -12.56 -3.77 8.73
CA GLN A 50 -12.64 -4.69 7.59
C GLN A 50 -13.53 -4.14 6.49
N HIS A 51 -14.74 -3.67 6.83
CA HIS A 51 -15.64 -3.06 5.85
C HIS A 51 -14.99 -1.88 5.15
N PHE A 52 -14.31 -1.02 5.92
CA PHE A 52 -13.45 0.02 5.40
C PHE A 52 -12.51 -0.62 4.36
N TYR A 53 -11.54 -1.44 4.73
CA TYR A 53 -10.54 -1.93 3.76
C TYR A 53 -11.11 -2.75 2.59
N ASN A 54 -12.24 -3.44 2.76
CA ASN A 54 -12.91 -4.16 1.68
C ASN A 54 -13.40 -3.21 0.58
N GLU A 55 -14.04 -2.08 0.93
CA GLU A 55 -14.45 -1.07 -0.06
C GLU A 55 -13.25 -0.50 -0.83
N ARG A 56 -12.12 -0.28 -0.14
CA ARG A 56 -10.91 0.21 -0.81
C ARG A 56 -10.27 -0.86 -1.70
N ARG A 57 -10.27 -2.12 -1.27
CA ARG A 57 -9.80 -3.23 -2.11
C ARG A 57 -10.63 -3.34 -3.37
N LYS A 58 -11.95 -3.20 -3.27
CA LYS A 58 -12.86 -3.18 -4.42
C LYS A 58 -12.48 -2.07 -5.41
N ALA A 59 -12.29 -0.84 -4.93
CA ALA A 59 -11.85 0.27 -5.77
C ALA A 59 -10.48 0.01 -6.44
N VAL A 60 -9.52 -0.56 -5.71
CA VAL A 60 -8.19 -0.92 -6.25
C VAL A 60 -8.30 -1.97 -7.36
N LEU A 61 -9.13 -3.00 -7.18
CA LEU A 61 -9.32 -4.04 -8.20
C LEU A 61 -9.99 -3.50 -9.47
N GLU A 62 -10.88 -2.52 -9.35
CA GLU A 62 -11.54 -1.84 -10.47
C GLU A 62 -10.62 -0.82 -11.17
N ALA A 63 -9.69 -0.22 -10.45
CA ALA A 63 -8.74 0.75 -10.97
C ALA A 63 -7.79 0.13 -11.99
N LYS A 64 -7.25 0.96 -12.90
CA LYS A 64 -6.25 0.56 -13.90
C LYS A 64 -5.02 1.45 -13.79
N PRO A 65 -3.81 0.95 -14.10
CA PRO A 65 -2.62 1.79 -14.09
C PRO A 65 -2.76 2.94 -15.08
N ASN A 66 -2.45 4.15 -14.63
CA ASN A 66 -2.49 5.36 -15.45
C ASN A 66 -1.15 5.63 -16.17
N GLN A 67 -1.07 6.76 -16.87
CA GLN A 67 0.12 7.15 -17.62
C GLN A 67 1.39 7.30 -16.76
N ALA A 68 1.26 7.72 -15.50
CA ALA A 68 2.41 7.86 -14.60
C ALA A 68 3.04 6.49 -14.31
N HIS A 69 2.23 5.48 -13.99
CA HIS A 69 2.72 4.11 -13.78
C HIS A 69 3.41 3.57 -15.04
N GLN A 70 2.77 3.73 -16.20
CA GLN A 70 3.32 3.31 -17.49
C GLN A 70 4.63 4.04 -17.85
N ALA A 71 4.78 5.30 -17.44
CA ALA A 71 6.01 6.06 -17.64
C ALA A 71 7.17 5.51 -16.80
N LEU A 72 6.91 5.00 -15.59
CA LEU A 72 7.94 4.37 -14.76
C LEU A 72 8.42 3.05 -15.36
N VAL A 73 7.51 2.25 -15.94
CA VAL A 73 7.89 1.04 -16.68
C VAL A 73 8.78 1.38 -17.88
N LYS A 74 8.44 2.40 -18.66
CA LYS A 74 9.31 2.87 -19.77
C LYS A 74 10.66 3.38 -19.30
N LEU A 75 10.76 3.88 -18.07
CA LEU A 75 12.02 4.33 -17.49
C LEU A 75 12.97 3.15 -17.23
N GLU A 76 12.44 1.97 -16.90
CA GLU A 76 13.20 0.73 -16.71
C GLU A 76 13.95 0.29 -17.98
N GLU A 77 13.53 0.71 -19.17
CA GLU A 77 14.24 0.42 -20.43
C GLU A 77 15.63 1.08 -20.50
N LYS A 78 15.86 2.15 -19.72
CA LYS A 78 17.07 2.99 -19.80
C LYS A 78 17.84 3.06 -18.48
N TYR A 79 17.21 2.71 -17.37
CA TYR A 79 17.75 2.87 -16.02
C TYR A 79 17.47 1.63 -15.18
N ASN A 80 18.31 1.40 -14.17
CA ASN A 80 17.98 0.46 -13.12
C ASN A 80 17.03 1.17 -12.14
N VAL A 81 15.73 0.97 -12.28
CA VAL A 81 14.71 1.64 -11.47
C VAL A 81 14.32 0.78 -10.27
N GLN A 82 14.23 1.41 -9.10
CA GLN A 82 13.71 0.86 -7.87
C GLN A 82 12.57 1.76 -7.39
N ILE A 83 11.35 1.21 -7.36
CA ILE A 83 10.17 1.95 -6.89
C ILE A 83 9.96 1.60 -5.41
N ILE A 84 10.01 2.62 -4.56
CA ILE A 84 9.58 2.53 -3.16
C ILE A 84 8.21 3.22 -3.10
N THR A 85 7.17 2.52 -2.69
CA THR A 85 5.81 3.07 -2.66
C THR A 85 5.24 3.08 -1.25
N GLN A 86 4.59 4.19 -0.91
CA GLN A 86 3.75 4.30 0.27
C GLN A 86 2.32 3.80 0.00
N ASN A 87 1.98 3.55 -1.26
CA ASN A 87 0.66 3.07 -1.64
C ASN A 87 0.52 1.60 -1.29
N VAL A 88 -0.72 1.20 -1.03
CA VAL A 88 -1.11 -0.19 -0.77
C VAL A 88 -1.77 -0.84 -1.98
N ASP A 89 -2.03 -0.07 -3.05
CA ASP A 89 -2.50 -0.59 -4.33
C ASP A 89 -1.37 -1.30 -5.10
N ASP A 90 -1.72 -2.13 -6.07
CA ASP A 90 -0.79 -2.92 -6.91
C ASP A 90 -0.67 -2.35 -8.35
N LEU A 91 -0.90 -1.04 -8.53
CA LEU A 91 -0.94 -0.44 -9.86
C LEU A 91 0.44 -0.37 -10.52
N HIS A 92 1.53 -0.31 -9.75
CA HIS A 92 2.88 -0.37 -10.28
C HIS A 92 3.18 -1.74 -10.90
N GLU A 93 2.83 -2.82 -10.21
CA GLU A 93 2.97 -4.19 -10.66
C GLU A 93 2.10 -4.45 -11.87
N ARG A 94 0.82 -4.05 -11.82
CA ARG A 94 -0.11 -4.20 -12.95
C ARG A 94 0.30 -3.36 -14.17
N ALA A 95 1.06 -2.28 -13.99
CA ALA A 95 1.65 -1.56 -15.11
C ALA A 95 2.79 -2.32 -15.77
N GLY A 96 3.48 -3.19 -15.01
CA GLY A 96 4.65 -3.96 -15.45
C GLY A 96 5.97 -3.53 -14.79
N SER A 97 5.93 -2.76 -13.70
CA SER A 97 7.16 -2.35 -13.00
C SER A 97 7.84 -3.57 -12.37
N ALA A 98 9.15 -3.72 -12.57
CA ALA A 98 9.86 -4.93 -12.19
C ALA A 98 10.29 -4.95 -10.71
N ASN A 99 10.62 -3.79 -10.14
CA ASN A 99 11.18 -3.69 -8.79
C ASN A 99 10.38 -2.71 -7.92
N VAL A 100 9.41 -3.24 -7.17
CA VAL A 100 8.53 -2.45 -6.30
C VAL A 100 8.68 -2.90 -4.85
N MET A 101 8.91 -1.95 -3.96
CA MET A 101 8.96 -2.14 -2.51
C MET A 101 7.82 -1.36 -1.86
N HIS A 102 6.88 -2.09 -1.25
CA HIS A 102 5.81 -1.50 -0.46
C HIS A 102 6.26 -1.19 0.96
N LEU A 103 6.18 0.08 1.36
CA LEU A 103 6.42 0.48 2.73
C LEU A 103 5.24 0.14 3.63
N HIS A 104 4.01 0.37 3.15
CA HIS A 104 2.80 0.30 3.98
C HIS A 104 1.95 -0.95 3.71
N GLY A 105 2.55 -2.01 3.16
CA GLY A 105 1.85 -3.24 2.83
C GLY A 105 1.13 -3.19 1.48
N VAL A 106 0.27 -4.17 1.25
CA VAL A 106 -0.43 -4.41 -0.02
C VAL A 106 -1.86 -4.85 0.26
N ILE A 107 -2.85 -4.11 -0.23
CA ILE A 107 -4.25 -4.26 0.12
C ILE A 107 -4.89 -5.56 -0.39
N THR A 108 -4.30 -6.18 -1.42
CA THR A 108 -4.70 -7.48 -1.97
C THR A 108 -4.19 -8.66 -1.13
N LYS A 109 -3.51 -8.38 -0.01
CA LYS A 109 -3.09 -9.37 0.98
C LYS A 109 -3.72 -9.09 2.34
N SER A 110 -3.82 -10.14 3.14
CA SER A 110 -4.10 -10.09 4.57
C SER A 110 -2.90 -10.60 5.35
N GLN A 111 -2.91 -10.36 6.66
CA GLN A 111 -1.92 -10.88 7.60
C GLN A 111 -2.60 -11.39 8.87
N SER A 112 -1.94 -12.28 9.59
CA SER A 112 -2.38 -12.71 10.93
C SER A 112 -2.30 -11.53 11.91
N ASP A 113 -3.33 -11.37 12.74
CA ASP A 113 -3.38 -10.34 13.78
C ASP A 113 -2.36 -10.56 14.92
N VAL A 114 -1.81 -11.77 15.05
CA VAL A 114 -0.82 -12.11 16.09
C VAL A 114 0.60 -12.30 15.56
N ASP A 115 0.76 -12.45 14.24
CA ASP A 115 2.04 -12.63 13.57
C ASP A 115 1.99 -11.99 12.17
N ALA A 116 2.50 -10.77 12.07
CA ALA A 116 2.48 -10.02 10.81
C ALA A 116 3.35 -10.65 9.70
N THR A 117 4.20 -11.63 10.02
CA THR A 117 5.01 -12.35 9.01
C THR A 117 4.18 -13.37 8.22
N LEU A 118 3.05 -13.80 8.77
CA LEU A 118 2.10 -14.69 8.13
C LEU A 118 1.15 -13.88 7.25
N THR A 119 1.48 -13.78 5.96
CA THR A 119 0.67 -13.07 4.96
C THR A 119 -0.04 -14.03 4.01
N TYR A 120 -1.25 -13.66 3.59
CA TYR A 120 -2.11 -14.49 2.74
C TYR A 120 -2.67 -13.64 1.58
N PRO A 121 -2.77 -14.18 0.36
CA PRO A 121 -3.48 -13.49 -0.71
C PRO A 121 -4.98 -13.47 -0.43
N ILE A 122 -5.65 -12.36 -0.79
CA ILE A 122 -7.11 -12.25 -0.72
C ILE A 122 -7.67 -12.50 -2.12
N THR A 123 -8.60 -13.46 -2.24
CA THR A 123 -9.31 -13.71 -3.50
C THR A 123 -10.51 -12.77 -3.60
N GLY A 124 -10.56 -11.96 -4.66
CA GLY A 124 -11.62 -10.96 -4.80
C GLY A 124 -11.41 -9.75 -3.89
N TRP A 125 -12.50 -9.08 -3.52
CA TRP A 125 -12.44 -7.81 -2.79
C TRP A 125 -12.75 -7.94 -1.30
N GLU A 126 -13.28 -9.06 -0.84
CA GLU A 126 -13.82 -9.21 0.51
C GLU A 126 -12.90 -10.08 1.38
N LEU A 127 -12.57 -9.56 2.56
CA LEU A 127 -12.04 -10.33 3.69
C LEU A 127 -13.17 -10.44 4.72
N GLN A 128 -13.47 -11.66 5.16
CA GLN A 128 -14.55 -11.96 6.10
C GLN A 128 -14.00 -12.18 7.50
N ASP A 129 -14.84 -12.03 8.52
CA ASP A 129 -14.48 -12.32 9.92
C ASP A 129 -14.25 -13.82 10.18
N THR A 130 -14.73 -14.68 9.29
CA THR A 130 -14.46 -16.13 9.28
C THR A 130 -13.12 -16.52 8.68
N ASP A 131 -12.41 -15.59 8.04
CA ASP A 131 -11.10 -15.86 7.45
C ASP A 131 -10.02 -15.86 8.54
N LEU A 132 -9.49 -17.03 8.83
CA LEU A 132 -8.52 -17.27 9.89
C LEU A 132 -7.15 -17.65 9.32
N CYS A 133 -6.09 -17.24 10.02
CA CYS A 133 -4.75 -17.75 9.76
C CYS A 133 -4.63 -19.22 10.19
N GLU A 134 -3.50 -19.84 9.89
CA GLU A 134 -3.23 -21.26 10.21
C GLU A 134 -3.27 -21.59 11.72
N HIS A 135 -3.24 -20.58 12.60
CA HIS A 135 -3.39 -20.71 14.05
C HIS A 135 -4.83 -20.45 14.56
N GLY A 136 -5.81 -20.32 13.66
CA GLY A 136 -7.19 -20.03 14.02
C GLY A 136 -7.41 -18.61 14.57
N LYS A 137 -6.54 -17.65 14.20
CA LYS A 137 -6.68 -16.23 14.57
C LYS A 137 -7.22 -15.41 13.40
N PRO A 138 -7.98 -14.34 13.67
CA PRO A 138 -8.51 -13.48 12.60
C PRO A 138 -7.40 -12.94 11.69
N LEU A 139 -7.72 -12.86 10.40
CA LEU A 139 -6.93 -12.10 9.44
C LEU A 139 -7.34 -10.63 9.46
N ARG A 140 -6.34 -9.75 9.30
CA ARG A 140 -6.53 -8.31 9.07
C ARG A 140 -5.93 -7.91 7.72
N PRO A 141 -6.27 -6.75 7.16
CA PRO A 141 -5.58 -6.22 5.98
C PRO A 141 -4.06 -6.14 6.19
N HIS A 142 -3.28 -6.54 5.19
CA HIS A 142 -1.82 -6.39 5.17
C HIS A 142 -1.48 -4.94 4.81
N VAL A 143 -1.78 -4.04 5.73
CA VAL A 143 -1.54 -2.61 5.64
C VAL A 143 -0.94 -2.14 6.95
N VAL A 144 0.11 -1.31 6.87
CA VAL A 144 0.70 -0.67 8.05
C VAL A 144 -0.20 0.47 8.50
N TRP A 145 -0.63 0.41 9.75
CA TRP A 145 -1.47 1.43 10.38
C TRP A 145 -0.66 2.50 11.09
N PHE A 146 -1.31 3.63 11.37
CA PHE A 146 -0.70 4.67 12.21
C PHE A 146 -0.41 4.09 13.59
N GLY A 147 0.81 4.31 14.07
CA GLY A 147 1.31 3.74 15.33
C GLY A 147 2.03 2.40 15.18
N GLU A 148 2.06 1.80 13.98
CA GLU A 148 2.83 0.58 13.71
C GLU A 148 4.21 0.89 13.12
N ASP A 149 5.16 -0.02 13.35
CA ASP A 149 6.46 0.02 12.68
C ASP A 149 6.31 -0.23 11.18
N VAL A 150 7.15 0.43 10.37
CA VAL A 150 7.24 0.23 8.91
C VAL A 150 8.37 -0.76 8.63
N PRO A 151 8.08 -2.05 8.35
CA PRO A 151 9.11 -3.10 8.38
C PRO A 151 10.21 -2.90 7.33
N MET A 152 9.85 -2.36 6.16
CA MET A 152 10.77 -2.17 5.04
C MET A 152 11.58 -0.86 5.10
N MET A 153 11.43 -0.06 6.15
CA MET A 153 12.09 1.25 6.25
C MET A 153 13.62 1.17 6.16
N TYR A 154 14.23 0.18 6.81
CA TYR A 154 15.69 0.01 6.79
C TYR A 154 16.21 -0.40 5.40
N GLU A 155 15.50 -1.31 4.71
CA GLU A 155 15.88 -1.74 3.37
C GLU A 155 15.65 -0.63 2.34
N ALA A 156 14.54 0.11 2.44
CA ALA A 156 14.28 1.31 1.65
C ALA A 156 15.39 2.35 1.81
N SER A 157 15.86 2.56 3.05
CA SER A 157 16.97 3.47 3.34
C SER A 157 18.28 3.03 2.67
N LYS A 158 18.56 1.71 2.58
CA LYS A 158 19.72 1.21 1.83
C LYS A 158 19.60 1.48 0.34
N LEU A 159 18.43 1.26 -0.26
CA LEU A 159 18.20 1.55 -1.68
C LEU A 159 18.40 3.04 -1.96
N CYS A 160 17.81 3.92 -1.14
CA CYS A 160 17.99 5.37 -1.28
C CYS A 160 19.46 5.81 -1.24
N ARG A 161 20.31 5.18 -0.43
CA ARG A 161 21.76 5.47 -0.39
C ARG A 161 22.52 5.08 -1.66
N GLN A 162 21.97 4.19 -2.48
CA GLN A 162 22.59 3.69 -3.71
C GLN A 162 22.11 4.43 -4.96
N ALA A 163 21.19 5.39 -4.80
CA ALA A 163 20.59 6.13 -5.90
C ALA A 163 21.56 7.13 -6.53
N ASP A 164 21.71 7.10 -7.85
CA ASP A 164 22.33 8.20 -8.60
C ASP A 164 21.34 9.36 -8.75
N ILE A 165 20.05 9.04 -8.82
CA ILE A 165 18.92 9.98 -8.90
C ILE A 165 17.82 9.48 -7.96
N PHE A 166 17.33 10.36 -7.10
CA PHE A 166 16.17 10.12 -6.25
C PHE A 166 15.01 11.00 -6.70
N ALA A 167 13.86 10.39 -7.02
CA ALA A 167 12.65 11.10 -7.44
C ALA A 167 11.53 10.89 -6.42
N VAL A 168 10.72 11.92 -6.21
CA VAL A 168 9.59 11.91 -5.29
C VAL A 168 8.34 12.28 -6.07
N ILE A 169 7.35 11.39 -6.11
CA ILE A 169 6.17 11.51 -6.99
C ILE A 169 4.88 11.28 -6.18
N GLY A 170 4.00 12.28 -6.17
CA GLY A 170 2.64 12.12 -5.64
C GLY A 170 2.56 11.87 -4.13
N THR A 171 3.54 12.32 -3.34
CA THR A 171 3.50 12.26 -1.86
C THR A 171 3.45 13.66 -1.27
N SER A 172 2.83 13.81 -0.10
CA SER A 172 2.64 15.09 0.59
C SER A 172 3.86 15.58 1.39
N LEU A 173 4.82 14.69 1.67
CA LEU A 173 5.99 14.90 2.57
C LEU A 173 5.62 15.36 3.98
#